data_AF-A0A0S8H6Z3-F1
#
_entry.id   AF-A0A0S8H6Z3-F1
#
_cell.length_a   1.000
_cell.length_b   1.000
_cell.length_c   1.000
_cell.angle_alpha   90.00
_cell.angle_beta   90.00
_cell.angle_gamma   90.00
#
_symmetry.space_group_name_H-M   'P 1'
#
loop_
_entity.id
_entity.type
_entity.pdbx_description
1 polymer ?
#
loop_
_entity_poly.entity_id
_entity_poly.type
_entity_poly.pdbx_seq_one_letter_code
_entity_poly.pdbx_strand_id
1 'polypeptide(L)'
;MRVREFIISLTRNPISLSGAVIATGSAVLIITLLAVAIFGAAGSPYLGIITYLILPIFFLAGLLLIPWGVARERKRARRAEETGEAGRAFPVIDLNNDRTRNWLLTFVGISAVNIIILATVTYKGVEYLDSVQFCGALCHVLEPEYTAYQISPHARVKCVECHIGPGASWFVKAKLSGVKELFATVFNTYPRPIPTPVHSLRPARVTCEECHWPRKFIGISPRVIPSHRNDSTNTALYTVLMLKVGGQEGGVSQGIHWHVDPVNEIRYRSDRSRENIVEVQLTLPDGTVKRFLSGAADEPQGTGEETTVWRVMDCMDCHNRPTHIYYSPERAVDLAIQRAEISSELPFVRREAINALQVGYPSHEEARAGIADTIVAFYREDFPEIAESHAELIEAATLTLGRIYTTNVFPPMHVTWGTYPNHIGHPNFMGGCFRCHSGKLRTESGATISQDCNTCHLVVAWNEESPEILKTLQP
;
A
#
# COMPACT_ATOMS: atom_id res chain seq x y z
N MET A 1 -39.24 -33.84 24.22
CA MET A 1 -38.58 -34.59 23.15
C MET A 1 -37.29 -35.14 23.72
N ARG A 2 -37.18 -36.46 23.90
CA ARG A 2 -35.97 -37.07 24.48
C ARG A 2 -34.77 -36.81 23.55
N VAL A 3 -33.55 -36.66 24.07
CA VAL A 3 -32.32 -36.40 23.27
C VAL A 3 -32.19 -37.38 22.10
N ARG A 4 -32.58 -38.64 22.33
CA ARG A 4 -32.67 -39.70 21.32
C ARG A 4 -33.61 -39.35 20.16
N GLU A 5 -34.81 -38.82 20.43
CA GLU A 5 -35.79 -38.43 19.40
C GLU A 5 -35.31 -37.23 18.57
N PHE A 6 -34.55 -36.31 19.18
CA PHE A 6 -33.97 -35.15 18.50
C PHE A 6 -32.85 -35.55 17.52
N ILE A 7 -31.90 -36.38 17.97
CA ILE A 7 -30.80 -36.87 17.13
C ILE A 7 -31.34 -37.69 15.94
N ILE A 8 -32.34 -38.52 16.18
CA ILE A 8 -33.00 -39.33 15.16
C ILE A 8 -33.78 -38.46 14.15
N SER A 9 -34.38 -37.37 14.62
CA SER A 9 -35.06 -36.40 13.77
C SER A 9 -34.10 -35.64 12.85
N LEU A 10 -32.83 -35.48 13.26
CA LEU A 10 -31.80 -34.78 12.50
C LEU A 10 -31.33 -35.58 11.27
N THR A 11 -31.22 -36.91 11.40
CA THR A 11 -30.63 -37.80 10.38
C THR A 11 -31.62 -38.28 9.32
N ARG A 12 -32.93 -38.10 9.53
CA ARG A 12 -33.99 -38.51 8.60
C ARG A 12 -34.10 -37.63 7.36
N ASN A 13 -33.80 -36.35 7.50
CA ASN A 13 -33.93 -35.38 6.42
C ASN A 13 -32.54 -34.87 6.00
N PRO A 14 -32.18 -34.95 4.70
CA PRO A 14 -30.88 -34.47 4.24
C PRO A 14 -30.67 -32.99 4.56
N ILE A 15 -31.74 -32.18 4.65
CA ILE A 15 -31.65 -30.75 4.99
C ILE A 15 -31.23 -30.55 6.45
N SER A 16 -31.81 -31.29 7.39
CA SER A 16 -31.43 -31.19 8.80
C SER A 16 -30.05 -31.78 9.07
N LEU A 17 -29.67 -32.84 8.34
CA LEU A 17 -28.33 -33.43 8.41
C LEU A 17 -27.28 -32.46 7.87
N SER A 18 -27.49 -31.87 6.69
CA SER A 18 -26.61 -30.84 6.14
C SER A 18 -26.51 -29.62 7.07
N GLY A 19 -27.64 -29.18 7.64
CA GLY A 19 -27.66 -28.10 8.63
C GLY A 19 -26.78 -28.40 9.85
N ALA A 20 -26.86 -29.63 10.37
CA ALA A 20 -26.04 -30.07 11.50
C ALA A 20 -24.55 -30.16 11.17
N VAL A 21 -24.20 -30.66 9.98
CA VAL A 21 -22.81 -30.71 9.50
C VAL A 21 -22.24 -29.30 9.34
N ILE A 22 -22.99 -28.39 8.71
CA ILE A 22 -22.58 -26.99 8.51
C ILE A 22 -22.40 -26.28 9.87
N ALA A 23 -23.37 -26.40 10.78
CA ALA A 23 -23.29 -25.77 12.10
C ALA A 23 -22.12 -26.32 12.91
N THR A 24 -21.95 -27.65 12.98
CA THR A 24 -20.86 -28.26 13.74
C THR A 24 -19.49 -27.92 13.13
N GLY A 25 -19.34 -28.04 11.81
CA GLY A 25 -18.11 -27.68 11.12
C GLY A 25 -17.74 -26.20 11.31
N SER A 26 -18.71 -25.29 11.16
CA SER A 26 -18.48 -23.86 11.39
C SER A 26 -18.09 -23.57 12.83
N ALA A 27 -18.75 -24.20 13.82
CA ALA A 27 -18.41 -24.03 15.23
C ALA A 27 -16.98 -24.48 15.55
N VAL A 28 -16.58 -25.65 15.06
CA VAL A 28 -15.22 -26.16 15.31
C VAL A 28 -14.18 -25.28 14.62
N LEU A 29 -14.42 -24.83 13.39
CA LEU A 29 -13.54 -23.88 12.71
C LEU A 29 -13.42 -22.55 13.47
N ILE A 30 -14.52 -21.99 13.97
CA ILE A 30 -14.52 -20.77 14.80
C ILE A 30 -13.65 -21.00 16.04
N ILE A 31 -13.89 -22.07 16.79
CA ILE A 31 -13.13 -22.38 18.02
C ILE A 31 -11.64 -22.55 17.71
N THR A 32 -11.31 -23.21 16.61
CA THR A 32 -9.92 -23.45 16.20
C THR A 32 -9.22 -22.15 15.82
N LEU A 33 -9.85 -21.30 15.02
CA LEU A 33 -9.30 -20.01 14.63
C LEU A 33 -9.18 -19.04 15.81
N LEU A 34 -10.14 -19.06 16.74
CA LEU A 34 -10.04 -18.32 18.01
C LEU A 34 -8.88 -18.80 18.87
N ALA A 35 -8.68 -20.12 18.98
CA ALA A 35 -7.54 -20.67 19.69
C ALA A 35 -6.21 -20.21 19.06
N VAL A 36 -6.08 -20.30 17.73
CA VAL A 36 -4.89 -19.79 17.00
C VAL A 36 -4.65 -18.30 17.27
N ALA A 37 -5.71 -17.48 17.32
CA ALA A 37 -5.60 -16.06 17.63
C ALA A 37 -5.14 -15.80 19.08
N ILE A 38 -5.63 -16.57 20.05
CA ILE A 38 -5.25 -16.44 21.47
C ILE A 38 -3.78 -16.86 21.70
N PHE A 39 -3.30 -17.88 20.98
CA PHE A 39 -1.93 -18.40 21.11
C PHE A 39 -0.87 -17.60 20.33
N GLY A 40 -1.21 -16.39 19.86
CA GLY A 40 -0.22 -15.39 19.45
C GLY A 40 0.24 -15.43 17.99
N ALA A 41 -0.47 -16.13 17.11
CA ALA A 41 -0.25 -15.98 15.67
C ALA A 41 -0.81 -14.61 15.23
N ALA A 42 0.07 -13.73 14.73
CA ALA A 42 -0.30 -12.39 14.26
C ALA A 42 -1.45 -12.47 13.24
N GLY A 43 -2.61 -11.93 13.61
CA GLY A 43 -3.83 -12.07 12.84
C GLY A 43 -3.88 -11.12 11.66
N SER A 44 -3.91 -11.67 10.45
CA SER A 44 -4.35 -10.93 9.26
C SER A 44 -5.77 -10.34 9.47
N PRO A 45 -6.09 -9.16 8.92
CA PRO A 45 -7.45 -8.60 8.90
C PRO A 45 -8.53 -9.60 8.45
N TYR A 46 -8.15 -10.52 7.57
CA TYR A 46 -9.04 -11.51 6.96
C TYR A 46 -9.40 -12.64 7.92
N LEU A 47 -8.49 -13.04 8.81
CA LEU A 47 -8.78 -14.04 9.83
C LEU A 47 -9.88 -13.54 10.77
N GLY A 48 -9.87 -12.25 11.09
CA GLY A 48 -10.94 -11.62 11.85
C GLY A 48 -12.30 -11.74 11.14
N ILE A 49 -12.37 -11.45 9.85
CA ILE A 49 -13.63 -11.48 9.10
C ILE A 49 -14.17 -12.90 8.92
N ILE A 50 -13.29 -13.86 8.61
CA ILE A 50 -13.70 -15.26 8.48
C ILE A 50 -14.24 -15.76 9.82
N THR A 51 -13.53 -15.48 10.92
CA THR A 51 -13.86 -15.98 12.25
C THR A 51 -15.09 -15.29 12.85
N TYR A 52 -15.20 -13.97 12.72
CA TYR A 52 -16.22 -13.17 13.40
C TYR A 52 -17.44 -12.81 12.53
N LEU A 53 -17.40 -13.03 11.21
CA LEU A 53 -18.52 -12.73 10.31
C LEU A 53 -18.95 -13.92 9.45
N ILE A 54 -18.05 -14.47 8.63
CA ILE A 54 -18.43 -15.49 7.63
C ILE A 54 -18.83 -16.81 8.31
N LEU A 55 -17.98 -17.37 9.17
CA LEU A 55 -18.28 -18.64 9.83
C LEU A 55 -19.52 -18.54 10.74
N PRO A 56 -19.77 -17.44 11.49
CA PRO A 56 -21.02 -17.24 12.20
C PRO A 56 -22.27 -17.23 11.29
N ILE A 57 -22.20 -16.66 10.08
CA ILE A 57 -23.32 -16.72 9.13
C ILE A 57 -23.61 -18.17 8.73
N PHE A 58 -22.58 -18.96 8.40
CA PHE A 58 -22.76 -20.38 8.09
C PHE A 58 -23.26 -21.17 9.30
N PHE A 59 -22.77 -20.86 10.50
CA PHE A 59 -23.25 -21.46 11.74
C PHE A 59 -24.76 -21.21 11.94
N LEU A 60 -25.21 -19.96 11.81
CA LEU A 60 -26.62 -19.58 11.94
C LEU A 60 -27.47 -20.20 10.81
N ALA A 61 -26.99 -20.19 9.56
CA ALA A 61 -27.67 -20.83 8.45
C ALA A 61 -27.84 -22.34 8.70
N GLY A 62 -26.79 -23.02 9.17
CA GLY A 62 -26.84 -24.42 9.59
C GLY A 62 -27.88 -24.66 10.70
N LEU A 63 -27.89 -23.79 11.72
CA LEU A 63 -28.87 -23.84 12.81
C LEU A 63 -30.31 -23.62 12.34
N LEU A 64 -30.55 -22.83 11.29
CA LEU A 64 -31.88 -22.62 10.70
C LEU A 64 -32.32 -23.79 9.80
N LEU A 65 -31.39 -24.42 9.11
CA LEU A 65 -31.66 -25.61 8.28
C LEU A 65 -32.11 -26.81 9.12
N ILE A 66 -31.64 -26.94 10.36
CA ILE A 66 -32.04 -28.02 11.29
C ILE A 66 -33.55 -28.03 11.56
N PRO A 67 -34.18 -26.98 12.16
CA PRO A 67 -35.60 -26.95 12.42
C PRO A 67 -36.42 -26.93 11.13
N TRP A 68 -35.92 -26.34 10.04
CA TRP A 68 -36.60 -26.38 8.74
C TRP A 68 -36.68 -27.80 8.16
N GLY A 69 -35.56 -28.54 8.16
CA GLY A 69 -35.52 -29.94 7.75
C GLY A 69 -36.39 -30.83 8.63
N VAL A 70 -36.36 -30.62 9.95
CA VAL A 70 -37.20 -31.32 10.93
C VAL A 70 -38.69 -31.03 10.68
N ALA A 71 -39.07 -29.77 10.45
CA ALA A 71 -40.46 -29.39 10.19
C ALA A 71 -40.98 -29.97 8.88
N ARG A 72 -40.16 -29.99 7.83
CA ARG A 72 -40.49 -30.59 6.53
C ARG A 72 -40.66 -32.10 6.64
N GLU A 73 -39.80 -32.76 7.39
CA GLU A 73 -39.92 -34.20 7.65
C GLU A 73 -41.16 -34.52 8.48
N ARG A 74 -41.47 -33.72 9.50
CA ARG A 74 -42.71 -33.85 10.28
C ARG A 74 -43.96 -33.67 9.42
N LYS A 75 -43.96 -32.70 8.50
CA LYS A 75 -45.08 -32.47 7.56
C LYS A 75 -45.23 -33.62 6.57
N ARG A 76 -44.12 -34.18 6.08
CA ARG A 76 -44.12 -35.36 5.21
C ARG A 76 -44.60 -36.61 5.95
N ALA A 77 -44.13 -36.83 7.18
CA ALA A 77 -44.53 -37.97 7.99
C ALA A 77 -46.03 -37.95 8.30
N ARG A 78 -46.59 -36.78 8.64
CA ARG A 78 -48.05 -36.59 8.82
C ARG A 78 -48.84 -36.90 7.54
N ARG A 79 -48.37 -36.41 6.38
CA ARG A 79 -49.00 -36.73 5.08
C ARG A 79 -48.94 -38.21 4.73
N ALA A 80 -47.82 -38.89 5.02
CA ALA A 80 -47.66 -40.31 4.78
C ALA A 80 -48.57 -41.16 5.70
N GLU A 81 -48.76 -40.74 6.96
CA GLU A 81 -49.76 -41.32 7.87
C GLU A 81 -51.20 -41.11 7.35
N GLU A 82 -51.50 -39.94 6.79
CA GLU A 82 -52.81 -39.63 6.18
C GLU A 82 -53.08 -40.42 4.88
N THR A 83 -52.05 -40.76 4.10
CA THR A 83 -52.18 -41.49 2.81
C THR A 83 -51.93 -43.00 2.92
N GLY A 84 -51.66 -43.53 4.11
CA GLY A 84 -51.39 -44.96 4.33
C GLY A 84 -50.05 -45.46 3.77
N GLU A 85 -49.13 -44.56 3.44
CA GLU A 85 -47.79 -44.94 2.99
C GLU A 85 -46.90 -45.32 4.18
N ALA A 86 -46.18 -46.44 4.09
CA ALA A 86 -45.24 -46.85 5.13
C ALA A 86 -44.14 -45.78 5.30
N GLY A 87 -44.12 -45.14 6.47
CA GLY A 87 -43.07 -44.16 6.81
C GLY A 87 -41.68 -44.79 6.74
N ARG A 88 -40.67 -44.03 6.27
CA ARG A 88 -39.28 -44.52 6.21
C ARG A 88 -38.82 -45.02 7.59
N ALA A 89 -38.43 -46.28 7.66
CA ALA A 89 -37.93 -46.90 8.88
C ALA A 89 -36.73 -46.11 9.45
N PHE A 90 -36.68 -46.03 10.78
CA PHE A 90 -35.60 -45.34 11.49
C PHE A 90 -34.27 -46.08 11.31
N PRO A 91 -33.14 -45.38 11.04
CA PRO A 91 -31.83 -45.99 11.22
C PRO A 91 -31.59 -46.26 12.70
N VAL A 92 -31.39 -47.52 13.09
CA VAL A 92 -31.03 -47.90 14.45
C VAL A 92 -29.51 -47.84 14.59
N ILE A 93 -29.01 -46.83 15.29
CA ILE A 93 -27.59 -46.75 15.65
C ILE A 93 -27.39 -47.58 16.92
N ASP A 94 -26.91 -48.81 16.77
CA ASP A 94 -26.54 -49.68 17.88
C ASP A 94 -25.02 -49.68 18.07
N LEU A 95 -24.54 -49.04 19.14
CA LEU A 95 -23.12 -48.93 19.47
C LEU A 95 -22.54 -50.21 20.09
N ASN A 96 -23.39 -51.16 20.49
CA ASN A 96 -22.93 -52.48 20.93
C ASN A 96 -22.50 -53.37 19.75
N ASN A 97 -22.87 -52.99 18.52
CA ASN A 97 -22.41 -53.64 17.30
C ASN A 97 -21.02 -53.11 16.91
N ASP A 98 -20.03 -54.01 16.82
CA ASP A 98 -18.65 -53.68 16.46
C ASP A 98 -18.52 -52.93 15.12
N ARG A 99 -19.35 -53.29 14.13
CA ARG A 99 -19.34 -52.65 12.82
C ARG A 99 -19.80 -51.21 12.92
N THR A 100 -20.91 -50.95 13.61
CA THR A 100 -21.45 -49.59 13.82
C THR A 100 -20.48 -48.74 14.63
N ARG A 101 -19.88 -49.31 15.67
CA ARG A 101 -18.88 -48.63 16.52
C ARG A 101 -17.63 -48.24 15.73
N ASN A 102 -17.04 -49.18 14.98
CA ASN A 102 -15.84 -48.90 14.17
C ASN A 102 -16.13 -47.90 13.05
N TRP A 103 -17.28 -47.97 12.39
CA TRP A 103 -17.70 -46.97 11.41
C TRP A 103 -17.87 -45.59 12.02
N LEU A 104 -18.50 -45.47 13.19
CA LEU A 104 -18.65 -44.19 13.87
C LEU A 104 -17.30 -43.60 14.30
N LEU A 105 -16.43 -44.41 14.91
CA LEU A 105 -15.09 -43.97 15.32
C LEU A 105 -14.25 -43.53 14.11
N THR A 106 -14.33 -44.28 13.01
CA THR A 106 -13.66 -43.93 11.75
C THR A 106 -14.20 -42.64 11.17
N PHE A 107 -15.53 -42.48 11.12
CA PHE A 107 -16.19 -41.26 10.64
C PHE A 107 -15.81 -40.04 11.49
N VAL A 108 -15.82 -40.15 12.81
CA VAL A 108 -15.42 -39.08 13.73
C VAL A 108 -13.92 -38.76 13.56
N GLY A 109 -13.07 -39.77 13.49
CA GLY A 109 -11.63 -39.60 13.26
C GLY A 109 -11.32 -38.88 11.94
N ILE A 110 -11.91 -39.34 10.83
CA ILE A 110 -11.78 -38.70 9.51
C ILE A 110 -12.33 -37.27 9.53
N SER A 111 -13.47 -37.04 10.19
CA SER A 111 -14.07 -35.70 10.29
C SER A 111 -13.16 -34.75 11.06
N ALA A 112 -12.58 -35.20 12.17
CA ALA A 112 -11.61 -34.40 12.95
C ALA A 112 -10.37 -34.05 12.11
N VAL A 113 -9.82 -35.01 11.38
CA VAL A 113 -8.69 -34.78 10.46
C VAL A 113 -9.07 -33.77 9.36
N ASN A 114 -10.23 -33.94 8.72
CA ASN A 114 -10.69 -33.00 7.68
C ASN A 114 -10.89 -31.59 8.20
N ILE A 115 -11.39 -31.43 9.43
CA ILE A 115 -11.53 -30.12 10.07
C ILE A 115 -10.15 -29.47 10.29
N ILE A 116 -9.16 -30.23 10.77
CA ILE A 116 -7.79 -29.73 10.96
C ILE A 116 -7.19 -29.31 9.61
N ILE A 117 -7.36 -30.12 8.57
CA ILE A 117 -6.91 -29.81 7.21
C ILE A 117 -7.58 -28.52 6.72
N LEU A 118 -8.91 -28.42 6.83
CA LEU A 118 -9.66 -27.25 6.34
C LEU A 118 -9.29 -25.97 7.09
N ALA A 119 -9.11 -26.05 8.41
CA ALA A 119 -8.66 -24.93 9.23
C ALA A 119 -7.26 -24.48 8.80
N THR A 120 -6.32 -25.43 8.63
CA THR A 120 -4.95 -25.15 8.21
C THR A 120 -4.89 -24.54 6.81
N VAL A 121 -5.61 -25.13 5.85
CA VAL A 121 -5.67 -24.66 4.46
C VAL A 121 -6.31 -23.27 4.39
N THR A 122 -7.36 -23.02 5.16
CA THR A 122 -8.03 -21.71 5.20
C THR A 122 -7.10 -20.65 5.80
N TYR A 123 -6.45 -20.96 6.92
CA TYR A 123 -5.47 -20.07 7.54
C TYR A 123 -4.31 -19.75 6.59
N LYS A 124 -3.70 -20.78 5.99
CA LYS A 124 -2.57 -20.60 5.06
C LYS A 124 -2.99 -19.90 3.76
N GLY A 125 -4.18 -20.19 3.26
CA GLY A 125 -4.74 -19.51 2.09
C GLY A 125 -4.89 -18.01 2.35
N VAL A 126 -5.44 -17.63 3.50
CA VAL A 126 -5.58 -16.23 3.92
C VAL A 126 -4.22 -15.55 4.10
N GLU A 127 -3.30 -16.21 4.82
CA GLU A 127 -1.95 -15.69 5.02
C GLU A 127 -1.22 -15.42 3.70
N TYR A 128 -1.41 -16.30 2.71
CA TYR A 128 -0.85 -16.13 1.37
C TYR A 128 -1.50 -14.97 0.61
N LEU A 129 -2.83 -14.85 0.64
CA LEU A 129 -3.57 -13.76 -0.03
C LEU A 129 -3.21 -12.36 0.53
N ASP A 130 -2.62 -12.31 1.73
CA ASP A 130 -2.17 -11.09 2.38
C ASP A 130 -0.66 -10.84 2.23
N SER A 131 0.04 -11.75 1.56
CA SER A 131 1.47 -11.66 1.36
C SER A 131 1.81 -10.62 0.29
N VAL A 132 2.99 -10.03 0.43
CA VAL A 132 3.55 -9.13 -0.58
C VAL A 132 3.74 -9.85 -1.91
N GLN A 133 4.07 -11.15 -1.87
CA GLN A 133 4.21 -11.99 -3.05
C GLN A 133 2.90 -12.08 -3.84
N PHE A 134 1.78 -12.33 -3.15
CA PHE A 134 0.47 -12.37 -3.79
C PHE A 134 0.10 -11.01 -4.38
N CYS A 135 0.27 -9.93 -3.60
CA CYS A 135 -0.14 -8.60 -4.02
C CYS A 135 0.76 -7.98 -5.09
N GLY A 136 2.07 -8.21 -5.08
CA GLY A 136 3.03 -7.47 -5.90
C GLY A 136 3.72 -8.27 -7.00
N ALA A 137 3.88 -9.59 -6.83
CA ALA A 137 4.66 -10.41 -7.76
C ALA A 137 3.82 -11.22 -8.76
N LEU A 138 2.54 -11.45 -8.48
CA LEU A 138 1.69 -12.29 -9.34
C LEU A 138 1.21 -11.59 -10.61
N CYS A 139 1.02 -10.27 -10.57
CA CYS A 139 0.51 -9.51 -11.70
C CYS A 139 1.61 -8.61 -12.25
N HIS A 140 1.95 -8.77 -13.54
CA HIS A 140 2.97 -7.95 -14.20
C HIS A 140 2.65 -6.46 -14.18
N VAL A 141 1.36 -6.09 -14.15
CA VAL A 141 0.87 -4.70 -14.03
C VAL A 141 1.39 -4.01 -12.76
N LEU A 142 1.67 -4.77 -11.71
CA LEU A 142 2.14 -4.26 -10.42
C LEU A 142 3.66 -4.27 -10.28
N GLU A 143 4.40 -4.75 -11.29
CA GLU A 143 5.86 -4.75 -11.29
C GLU A 143 6.48 -3.38 -10.93
N PRO A 144 5.99 -2.22 -11.45
CA PRO A 144 6.54 -0.93 -11.07
C PRO A 144 6.43 -0.66 -9.56
N GLU A 145 5.22 -0.84 -9.01
CA GLU A 145 4.92 -0.49 -7.62
C GLU A 145 5.56 -1.50 -6.66
N TYR A 146 5.63 -2.79 -7.03
CA TYR A 146 6.30 -3.85 -6.27
C TYR A 146 7.81 -3.64 -6.21
N THR A 147 8.45 -3.30 -7.35
CA THR A 147 9.88 -3.02 -7.40
C THR A 147 10.24 -1.81 -6.55
N ALA A 148 9.46 -0.72 -6.65
CA ALA A 148 9.66 0.47 -5.82
C ALA A 148 9.44 0.20 -4.33
N TYR A 149 8.45 -0.64 -3.97
CA TYR A 149 8.19 -1.06 -2.59
C TYR A 149 9.40 -1.75 -1.96
N GLN A 150 10.06 -2.66 -2.68
CA GLN A 150 11.16 -3.49 -2.16
C GLN A 150 12.37 -2.68 -1.69
N ILE A 151 12.59 -1.50 -2.26
CA ILE A 151 13.72 -0.62 -1.93
C ILE A 151 13.31 0.57 -1.04
N SER A 152 12.09 0.52 -0.48
CA SER A 152 11.51 1.61 0.29
C SER A 152 11.70 1.45 1.81
N PRO A 153 11.51 2.53 2.59
CA PRO A 153 11.49 2.44 4.05
C PRO A 153 10.40 1.50 4.61
N HIS A 154 9.39 1.15 3.79
CA HIS A 154 8.28 0.29 4.16
C HIS A 154 8.37 -1.11 3.55
N ALA A 155 9.52 -1.53 3.01
CA ALA A 155 9.72 -2.83 2.36
C ALA A 155 9.43 -4.06 3.26
N ARG A 156 9.19 -3.86 4.55
CA ARG A 156 8.83 -4.89 5.53
C ARG A 156 7.41 -4.78 6.08
N VAL A 157 6.61 -3.84 5.57
CA VAL A 157 5.20 -3.65 5.93
C VAL A 157 4.34 -4.29 4.84
N LYS A 158 3.42 -5.19 5.19
CA LYS A 158 2.62 -5.89 4.16
C LYS A 158 1.74 -4.91 3.40
N CYS A 159 1.52 -5.16 2.11
CA CYS A 159 0.65 -4.33 1.26
C CYS A 159 -0.75 -4.14 1.88
N VAL A 160 -1.29 -5.19 2.52
CA VAL A 160 -2.61 -5.18 3.14
C VAL A 160 -2.72 -4.25 4.35
N GLU A 161 -1.63 -3.91 5.03
CA GLU A 161 -1.64 -2.99 6.18
C GLU A 161 -1.99 -1.56 5.72
N CYS A 162 -1.53 -1.18 4.51
CA CYS A 162 -1.84 0.12 3.91
C CYS A 162 -3.10 0.10 3.03
N HIS A 163 -3.25 -0.89 2.14
CA HIS A 163 -4.26 -0.88 1.08
C HIS A 163 -5.60 -1.51 1.45
N ILE A 164 -5.66 -2.34 2.50
CA ILE A 164 -6.87 -3.06 2.90
C ILE A 164 -7.29 -2.73 4.33
N GLY A 165 -6.35 -2.80 5.27
CA GLY A 165 -6.56 -2.48 6.67
C GLY A 165 -7.45 -3.46 7.46
N PRO A 166 -7.52 -3.31 8.78
CA PRO A 166 -8.46 -4.05 9.62
C PRO A 166 -9.92 -3.64 9.36
N GLY A 167 -10.84 -4.60 9.55
CA GLY A 167 -12.29 -4.37 9.57
C GLY A 167 -13.05 -4.84 8.32
N ALA A 168 -14.31 -5.25 8.52
CA ALA A 168 -15.13 -5.89 7.48
C ALA A 168 -15.48 -4.95 6.32
N SER A 169 -15.71 -3.67 6.57
CA SER A 169 -16.10 -2.70 5.54
C SER A 169 -14.98 -2.46 4.51
N TRP A 170 -13.75 -2.26 4.99
CA TRP A 170 -12.60 -2.02 4.13
C TRP A 170 -12.19 -3.26 3.36
N PHE A 171 -12.29 -4.44 3.97
CA PHE A 171 -12.13 -5.70 3.27
C PHE A 171 -13.12 -5.87 2.12
N VAL A 172 -14.43 -5.65 2.35
CA VAL A 172 -15.43 -5.77 1.28
C VAL A 172 -15.14 -4.77 0.16
N LYS A 173 -14.82 -3.52 0.52
CA LYS A 173 -14.45 -2.49 -0.46
C LYS A 173 -13.23 -2.91 -1.28
N ALA A 174 -12.18 -3.41 -0.63
CA ALA A 174 -10.96 -3.88 -1.28
C ALA A 174 -11.25 -5.06 -2.22
N LYS A 175 -12.11 -6.01 -1.83
CA LYS A 175 -12.46 -7.16 -2.70
C LYS A 175 -13.31 -6.75 -3.90
N LEU A 176 -14.27 -5.84 -3.73
CA LEU A 176 -15.05 -5.31 -4.85
C LEU A 176 -14.16 -4.53 -5.83
N SER A 177 -13.21 -3.74 -5.33
CA SER A 177 -12.19 -3.11 -6.18
C SER A 177 -11.30 -4.14 -6.86
N GLY A 178 -10.80 -5.14 -6.13
CA GLY A 178 -9.95 -6.20 -6.66
C GLY A 178 -10.61 -7.03 -7.76
N VAL A 179 -11.93 -7.26 -7.70
CA VAL A 179 -12.68 -7.92 -8.80
C VAL A 179 -12.67 -7.06 -10.06
N LYS A 180 -12.82 -5.73 -9.92
CA LYS A 180 -12.75 -4.80 -11.06
C LYS A 180 -11.34 -4.74 -11.63
N GLU A 181 -10.32 -4.73 -10.78
CA GLU A 181 -8.90 -4.74 -11.18
C GLU A 181 -8.52 -6.05 -11.88
N LEU A 182 -9.01 -7.18 -11.38
CA LEU A 182 -8.84 -8.49 -12.02
C LEU A 182 -9.49 -8.50 -13.40
N PHE A 183 -10.73 -8.01 -13.52
CA PHE A 183 -11.41 -7.89 -14.80
C PHE A 183 -10.60 -6.99 -15.76
N ALA A 184 -10.17 -5.81 -15.29
CA ALA A 184 -9.36 -4.90 -16.09
C ALA A 184 -8.05 -5.55 -16.56
N THR A 185 -7.40 -6.33 -15.69
CA THR A 185 -6.15 -7.04 -16.00
C THR A 185 -6.37 -8.14 -17.02
N VAL A 186 -7.41 -8.98 -16.85
CA VAL A 186 -7.74 -10.08 -17.76
C VAL A 186 -8.12 -9.58 -19.15
N PHE A 187 -8.89 -8.49 -19.24
CA PHE A 187 -9.34 -7.92 -20.50
C PHE A 187 -8.42 -6.80 -21.03
N ASN A 188 -7.32 -6.52 -20.34
CA ASN A 188 -6.35 -5.49 -20.69
C ASN A 188 -6.97 -4.09 -20.89
N THR A 189 -7.91 -3.69 -20.03
CA THR A 189 -8.65 -2.42 -20.12
C THR A 189 -8.20 -1.37 -19.09
N TYR A 190 -7.03 -1.56 -18.48
CA TYR A 190 -6.44 -0.61 -17.52
C TYR A 190 -5.59 0.48 -18.21
N PRO A 191 -5.53 1.69 -17.64
CA PRO A 191 -4.65 2.76 -18.12
C PRO A 191 -3.17 2.44 -17.88
N ARG A 192 -2.29 2.98 -18.73
CA ARG A 192 -0.83 2.88 -18.62
C ARG A 192 -0.22 4.28 -18.80
N PRO A 193 0.39 4.89 -17.78
CA PRO A 193 0.59 4.38 -16.42
C PRO A 193 -0.71 4.31 -15.59
N ILE A 194 -0.64 3.65 -14.42
CA ILE A 194 -1.77 3.60 -13.48
C ILE A 194 -1.95 4.99 -12.86
N PRO A 195 -3.13 5.62 -12.94
CA PRO A 195 -3.33 7.00 -12.52
C PRO A 195 -3.20 7.16 -11.01
N THR A 196 -2.56 8.26 -10.60
CA THR A 196 -2.49 8.70 -9.21
C THR A 196 -3.15 10.05 -9.00
N PRO A 197 -3.69 10.31 -7.79
CA PRO A 197 -3.65 9.47 -6.59
C PRO A 197 -4.71 8.37 -6.58
N VAL A 198 -4.45 7.28 -5.83
CA VAL A 198 -5.43 6.21 -5.60
C VAL A 198 -6.57 6.74 -4.73
N HIS A 199 -7.75 6.96 -5.33
CA HIS A 199 -8.91 7.53 -4.62
C HIS A 199 -9.63 6.52 -3.69
N SER A 200 -9.33 5.22 -3.82
CA SER A 200 -9.93 4.16 -3.02
C SER A 200 -9.20 3.88 -1.70
N LEU A 201 -8.05 4.52 -1.47
CA LEU A 201 -7.21 4.30 -0.30
C LEU A 201 -7.95 4.67 1.00
N ARG A 202 -7.57 4.00 2.09
CA ARG A 202 -8.06 4.30 3.43
C ARG A 202 -7.59 5.69 3.89
N PRO A 203 -8.32 6.36 4.80
CA PRO A 203 -7.88 7.62 5.37
C PRO A 203 -6.52 7.47 6.05
N ALA A 204 -5.62 8.44 5.86
CA ALA A 204 -4.27 8.39 6.43
C ALA A 204 -4.25 8.22 7.97
N ARG A 205 -5.26 8.74 8.67
CA ARG A 205 -5.37 8.64 10.13
C ARG A 205 -5.52 7.20 10.67
N VAL A 206 -6.01 6.28 9.87
CA VAL A 206 -6.19 4.86 10.27
C VAL A 206 -5.23 3.93 9.52
N THR A 207 -4.27 4.51 8.79
CA THR A 207 -3.25 3.77 8.04
C THR A 207 -1.87 4.21 8.48
N CYS A 208 -1.55 5.49 8.36
CA CYS A 208 -0.26 6.06 8.71
C CYS A 208 -0.12 6.21 10.23
N GLU A 209 -1.18 6.65 10.92
CA GLU A 209 -1.08 6.99 12.35
C GLU A 209 -1.04 5.78 13.30
N GLU A 210 -1.23 4.56 12.78
CA GLU A 210 -1.02 3.34 13.56
C GLU A 210 0.47 3.12 13.88
N CYS A 211 1.37 3.64 13.03
CA CYS A 211 2.82 3.52 13.17
C CYS A 211 3.53 4.87 13.35
N HIS A 212 2.99 5.95 12.76
CA HIS A 212 3.54 7.30 12.86
C HIS A 212 2.70 8.16 13.80
N TRP A 213 3.31 9.06 14.58
CA TRP A 213 2.56 9.88 15.52
C TRP A 213 2.72 11.38 15.20
N PRO A 214 1.89 11.96 14.30
CA PRO A 214 2.04 13.36 13.88
C PRO A 214 1.96 14.37 15.02
N ARG A 215 1.19 14.04 16.08
CA ARG A 215 1.05 14.86 17.28
C ARG A 215 2.31 14.85 18.15
N LYS A 216 3.18 13.85 18.05
CA LYS A 216 4.44 13.85 18.79
C LYS A 216 5.37 14.89 18.19
N PHE A 217 5.89 15.80 19.02
CA PHE A 217 6.93 16.71 18.58
C PHE A 217 8.22 15.94 18.23
N ILE A 218 8.61 16.00 16.96
CA ILE A 218 9.85 15.42 16.43
C ILE A 218 10.97 16.48 16.43
N GLY A 219 10.61 17.76 16.39
CA GLY A 219 11.56 18.87 16.38
C GLY A 219 12.20 19.12 15.01
N ILE A 220 13.47 19.52 15.05
CA ILE A 220 14.26 19.84 13.86
C ILE A 220 15.08 18.62 13.46
N SER A 221 14.90 18.15 12.22
CA SER A 221 15.65 17.04 11.64
C SER A 221 16.67 17.58 10.64
N PRO A 222 17.98 17.38 10.85
CA PRO A 222 18.96 17.67 9.81
C PRO A 222 18.73 16.76 8.59
N ARG A 223 18.86 17.32 7.39
CA ARG A 223 18.79 16.62 6.11
C ARG A 223 20.01 16.99 5.28
N VAL A 224 20.81 15.99 4.94
CA VAL A 224 21.95 16.13 4.04
C VAL A 224 21.54 15.58 2.69
N ILE A 225 21.60 16.43 1.66
CA ILE A 225 21.23 16.10 0.29
C ILE A 225 22.50 16.17 -0.54
N PRO A 226 23.12 15.01 -0.87
CA PRO A 226 24.27 14.98 -1.75
C PRO A 226 23.84 15.19 -3.20
N SER A 227 24.68 15.90 -3.95
CA SER A 227 24.66 16.02 -5.40
C SER A 227 26.10 16.04 -5.93
N HIS A 228 26.28 15.90 -7.23
CA HIS A 228 27.61 15.97 -7.85
C HIS A 228 27.57 16.88 -9.08
N ARG A 229 28.72 17.44 -9.47
CA ARG A 229 28.85 18.16 -10.74
C ARG A 229 29.04 17.18 -11.90
N ASN A 230 28.74 17.65 -13.11
CA ASN A 230 28.99 16.94 -14.37
C ASN A 230 30.42 17.23 -14.90
N ASP A 231 31.40 17.35 -14.00
CA ASP A 231 32.81 17.59 -14.33
C ASP A 231 33.63 16.28 -14.29
N SER A 232 34.90 16.35 -14.71
CA SER A 232 35.78 15.17 -14.77
C SER A 232 36.07 14.57 -13.40
N THR A 233 35.95 15.36 -12.33
CA THR A 233 36.19 14.92 -10.96
C THR A 233 34.90 14.49 -10.24
N ASN A 234 33.75 14.59 -10.90
CA ASN A 234 32.42 14.35 -10.33
C ASN A 234 32.25 15.07 -8.98
N THR A 235 32.62 16.36 -8.93
CA THR A 235 32.79 17.13 -7.69
C THR A 235 31.57 17.00 -6.79
N ALA A 236 31.75 16.45 -5.59
CA ALA A 236 30.70 16.25 -4.60
C ALA A 236 30.24 17.59 -4.02
N LEU A 237 28.94 17.77 -3.92
CA LEU A 237 28.28 18.94 -3.39
C LEU A 237 27.22 18.51 -2.36
N TYR A 238 27.06 19.33 -1.32
CA TYR A 238 26.15 19.04 -0.23
C TYR A 238 25.24 20.22 0.04
N THR A 239 23.95 19.94 0.08
CA THR A 239 22.94 20.84 0.63
C THR A 239 22.50 20.32 1.99
N VAL A 240 22.59 21.16 3.03
CA VAL A 240 22.24 20.80 4.40
C VAL A 240 21.09 21.65 4.88
N LEU A 241 19.97 20.99 5.20
CA LEU A 241 18.74 21.62 5.66
C LEU A 241 18.44 21.22 7.10
N MET A 242 18.05 22.18 7.92
CA MET A 242 17.45 21.94 9.23
C MET A 242 15.94 21.94 9.06
N LEU A 243 15.37 20.77 8.79
CA LEU A 243 13.95 20.60 8.50
C LEU A 243 13.12 20.67 9.78
N LYS A 244 12.20 21.63 9.86
CA LYS A 244 11.28 21.79 10.99
C LYS A 244 10.11 20.83 10.85
N VAL A 245 10.34 19.55 11.14
CA VAL A 245 9.30 18.51 11.08
C VAL A 245 8.16 18.86 12.04
N GLY A 246 8.52 19.26 13.26
CA GLY A 246 7.57 19.80 14.23
C GLY A 246 6.65 18.74 14.84
N GLY A 247 5.41 19.14 15.12
CA GLY A 247 4.41 18.39 15.91
C GLY A 247 3.90 19.24 17.08
N GLN A 248 3.21 18.60 18.02
CA GLN A 248 2.62 19.29 19.18
C GLN A 248 3.57 19.27 20.38
N GLU A 249 3.93 20.45 20.90
CA GLU A 249 4.74 20.63 22.10
C GLU A 249 4.11 21.70 23.00
N GLY A 250 3.90 21.40 24.28
CA GLY A 250 3.33 22.39 25.23
C GLY A 250 1.94 22.93 24.85
N GLY A 251 1.16 22.19 24.05
CA GLY A 251 -0.15 22.62 23.55
C GLY A 251 -0.09 23.49 22.28
N VAL A 252 1.12 23.80 21.78
CA VAL A 252 1.34 24.56 20.55
C VAL A 252 1.75 23.60 19.44
N SER A 253 1.08 23.70 18.31
CA SER A 253 1.46 22.97 17.10
C SER A 253 2.41 23.81 16.26
N GLN A 254 3.52 23.24 15.82
CA GLN A 254 4.55 23.95 15.05
C GLN A 254 5.22 23.06 14.00
N GLY A 255 5.96 23.67 13.08
CA GLY A 255 6.65 22.99 11.97
C GLY A 255 5.70 22.46 10.89
N ILE A 256 6.21 21.58 10.03
CA ILE A 256 5.47 21.08 8.86
C ILE A 256 4.25 20.23 9.27
N HIS A 257 4.34 19.45 10.36
CA HIS A 257 3.21 18.64 10.84
C HIS A 257 2.05 19.45 11.42
N TRP A 258 2.19 20.78 11.57
CA TRP A 258 1.08 21.66 11.90
C TRP A 258 -0.13 21.48 10.97
N HIS A 259 0.11 21.15 9.70
CA HIS A 259 -0.91 20.93 8.69
C HIS A 259 -1.87 19.77 8.98
N VAL A 260 -1.41 18.76 9.73
CA VAL A 260 -2.17 17.53 10.04
C VAL A 260 -2.52 17.44 11.52
N ASP A 261 -2.19 18.46 12.31
CA ASP A 261 -2.53 18.51 13.72
C ASP A 261 -4.05 18.66 13.91
N PRO A 262 -4.71 17.82 14.73
CA PRO A 262 -6.15 17.92 14.96
C PRO A 262 -6.66 19.26 15.49
N VAL A 263 -5.80 20.12 16.06
CA VAL A 263 -6.21 21.45 16.52
C VAL A 263 -6.47 22.42 15.35
N ASN A 264 -5.94 22.13 14.16
CA ASN A 264 -6.19 22.89 12.95
C ASN A 264 -6.96 22.03 11.96
N GLU A 265 -7.89 22.63 11.21
CA GLU A 265 -8.49 21.95 10.07
C GLU A 265 -8.16 22.70 8.79
N ILE A 266 -7.43 22.03 7.89
CA ILE A 266 -7.17 22.52 6.55
C ILE A 266 -8.01 21.70 5.59
N ARG A 267 -8.83 22.37 4.78
CA ARG A 267 -9.56 21.76 3.68
C ARG A 267 -9.18 22.44 2.39
N TYR A 268 -9.22 21.71 1.28
CA TYR A 268 -8.91 22.26 -0.03
C TYR A 268 -9.80 21.69 -1.13
N ARG A 269 -9.90 22.44 -2.23
CA ARG A 269 -10.50 22.00 -3.49
C ARG A 269 -9.42 21.95 -4.57
N SER A 270 -9.49 20.94 -5.42
CA SER A 270 -8.51 20.69 -6.46
C SER A 270 -9.13 19.97 -7.65
N ASP A 271 -8.37 19.90 -8.74
CA ASP A 271 -8.61 18.95 -9.83
C ASP A 271 -8.44 17.48 -9.36
N ARG A 272 -8.73 16.54 -10.27
CA ARG A 272 -8.68 15.10 -9.99
C ARG A 272 -7.28 14.58 -9.69
N SER A 273 -6.26 15.15 -10.35
CA SER A 273 -4.85 14.84 -10.07
C SER A 273 -4.43 15.28 -8.66
N ARG A 274 -5.21 16.19 -8.07
CA ARG A 274 -4.94 16.95 -6.86
C ARG A 274 -3.81 17.95 -7.02
N GLU A 275 -3.06 17.99 -8.12
CA GLU A 275 -1.93 18.91 -8.28
C GLU A 275 -2.37 20.38 -8.26
N ASN A 276 -3.52 20.70 -8.84
CA ASN A 276 -3.98 22.08 -9.01
C ASN A 276 -4.97 22.47 -7.91
N ILE A 277 -4.48 23.18 -6.89
CA ILE A 277 -5.30 23.67 -5.77
C ILE A 277 -5.94 25.02 -6.13
N VAL A 278 -7.27 25.08 -6.06
CA VAL A 278 -8.07 26.27 -6.43
C VAL A 278 -8.57 27.05 -5.22
N GLU A 279 -8.79 26.36 -4.10
CA GLU A 279 -9.22 26.97 -2.85
C GLU A 279 -8.65 26.21 -1.67
N VAL A 280 -8.25 26.96 -0.65
CA VAL A 280 -7.85 26.45 0.67
C VAL A 280 -8.67 27.15 1.75
N GLN A 281 -9.21 26.37 2.67
CA GLN A 281 -9.88 26.82 3.88
C GLN A 281 -9.08 26.36 5.10
N LEU A 282 -8.74 27.31 5.96
CA LEU A 282 -8.11 27.07 7.25
C LEU A 282 -9.09 27.42 8.36
N THR A 283 -9.41 26.46 9.22
CA THR A 283 -10.15 26.66 10.46
C THR A 283 -9.17 26.58 11.62
N LEU A 284 -9.06 27.67 12.38
CA LEU A 284 -8.20 27.79 13.57
C LEU A 284 -8.90 27.25 14.83
N PRO A 285 -8.17 26.98 15.93
CA PRO A 285 -8.74 26.46 17.18
C PRO A 285 -9.85 27.33 17.80
N ASP A 286 -9.83 28.64 17.55
CA ASP A 286 -10.83 29.61 18.02
C ASP A 286 -12.11 29.63 17.15
N GLY A 287 -12.16 28.80 16.10
CA GLY A 287 -13.24 28.76 15.11
C GLY A 287 -13.11 29.78 13.99
N THR A 288 -12.05 30.61 13.98
CA THR A 288 -11.81 31.57 12.90
C THR A 288 -11.51 30.83 11.60
N VAL A 289 -12.26 31.16 10.55
CA VAL A 289 -12.10 30.56 9.21
C VAL A 289 -11.44 31.55 8.26
N LYS A 290 -10.29 31.17 7.69
CA LYS A 290 -9.62 31.90 6.61
C LYS A 290 -9.80 31.14 5.29
N ARG A 291 -10.23 31.84 4.25
CA ARG A 291 -10.39 31.30 2.89
C ARG A 291 -9.38 31.94 1.95
N PHE A 292 -8.72 31.11 1.16
CA PHE A 292 -7.75 31.53 0.16
C PHE A 292 -8.18 30.96 -1.20
N LEU A 293 -8.40 31.83 -2.18
CA LEU A 293 -8.82 31.45 -3.52
C LEU A 293 -7.74 31.80 -4.54
N SER A 294 -7.58 30.97 -5.57
CA SER A 294 -6.81 31.34 -6.76
C SER A 294 -7.63 32.36 -7.54
N GLY A 295 -7.01 33.43 -8.05
CA GLY A 295 -7.74 34.44 -8.83
C GLY A 295 -8.42 33.83 -10.07
N ALA A 296 -9.48 34.47 -10.58
CA ALA A 296 -10.27 33.97 -11.72
C ALA A 296 -9.48 33.70 -13.02
N ALA A 297 -8.28 34.29 -13.17
CA ALA A 297 -7.36 34.01 -14.28
C ALA A 297 -6.58 32.68 -14.15
N ASP A 298 -6.60 32.07 -12.97
CA ASP A 298 -5.97 30.79 -12.63
C ASP A 298 -7.03 29.66 -12.41
N GLU A 299 -8.31 29.90 -12.74
CA GLU A 299 -9.31 28.81 -12.72
C GLU A 299 -8.86 27.70 -13.69
N PRO A 300 -8.78 26.44 -13.23
CA PRO A 300 -8.38 25.35 -14.10
C PRO A 300 -9.35 25.28 -15.29
N GLN A 301 -8.80 25.36 -16.50
CA GLN A 301 -9.53 25.05 -17.72
C GLN A 301 -9.94 23.56 -17.66
N GLY A 302 -11.08 23.31 -17.06
CA GLY A 302 -11.56 21.99 -16.69
C GLY A 302 -12.92 22.11 -16.03
N THR A 303 -13.94 22.38 -16.84
CA THR A 303 -15.34 22.31 -16.43
C THR A 303 -15.67 20.89 -15.97
N GLY A 304 -16.02 20.71 -14.70
CA GLY A 304 -16.58 19.46 -14.19
C GLY A 304 -16.90 19.54 -12.70
N GLU A 305 -17.94 18.81 -12.27
CA GLU A 305 -18.45 18.72 -10.89
C GLU A 305 -17.40 18.46 -9.79
N GLU A 306 -16.13 18.15 -10.09
CA GLU A 306 -15.13 17.71 -9.13
C GLU A 306 -14.27 18.81 -8.47
N THR A 307 -14.19 20.03 -9.05
CA THR A 307 -13.62 21.20 -8.35
C THR A 307 -14.51 21.69 -7.20
N THR A 308 -15.65 21.03 -6.98
CA THR A 308 -16.59 21.28 -5.87
C THR A 308 -16.31 20.42 -4.64
N VAL A 309 -15.51 19.36 -4.77
CA VAL A 309 -15.29 18.40 -3.67
C VAL A 309 -14.26 18.93 -2.69
N TRP A 310 -14.71 19.20 -1.47
CA TRP A 310 -13.86 19.51 -0.34
C TRP A 310 -13.13 18.28 0.19
N ARG A 311 -11.81 18.40 0.35
CA ARG A 311 -10.95 17.38 0.95
C ARG A 311 -10.32 17.95 2.20
N VAL A 312 -10.29 17.17 3.28
CA VAL A 312 -9.50 17.52 4.48
C VAL A 312 -8.07 17.11 4.20
N MET A 313 -7.11 18.01 4.47
CA MET A 313 -5.69 17.73 4.30
C MET A 313 -5.25 16.61 5.23
N ASP A 314 -4.52 15.64 4.69
CA ASP A 314 -3.97 14.52 5.44
C ASP A 314 -2.51 14.21 5.07
N CYS A 315 -1.94 13.16 5.66
CA CYS A 315 -0.54 12.81 5.45
C CYS A 315 -0.22 12.52 3.98
N MET A 316 -1.16 11.98 3.19
CA MET A 316 -0.94 11.58 1.80
C MET A 316 -0.91 12.79 0.84
N ASP A 317 -1.37 13.96 1.27
CA ASP A 317 -1.29 15.16 0.44
C ASP A 317 0.16 15.65 0.28
N CYS A 318 1.00 15.37 1.28
CA CYS A 318 2.45 15.66 1.28
C CYS A 318 3.30 14.39 1.08
N HIS A 319 2.93 13.27 1.72
CA HIS A 319 3.61 11.97 1.61
C HIS A 319 2.87 11.07 0.61
N ASN A 320 2.65 11.56 -0.61
CA ASN A 320 1.84 10.88 -1.62
C ASN A 320 2.45 9.56 -2.13
N ARG A 321 3.76 9.35 -1.93
CA ARG A 321 4.54 8.18 -2.33
C ARG A 321 5.43 7.68 -1.17
N PRO A 322 4.85 7.17 -0.07
CA PRO A 322 5.63 6.81 1.13
C PRO A 322 6.42 5.51 0.97
N THR A 323 6.04 4.66 0.00
CA THR A 323 6.69 3.37 -0.27
C THR A 323 7.06 3.21 -1.74
N HIS A 324 6.20 3.60 -2.68
CA HIS A 324 6.48 3.44 -4.11
C HIS A 324 7.28 4.63 -4.66
N ILE A 325 8.54 4.73 -4.26
CA ILE A 325 9.41 5.88 -4.53
C ILE A 325 10.10 5.72 -5.88
N TYR A 326 9.89 6.69 -6.77
CA TYR A 326 10.60 6.84 -8.04
C TYR A 326 11.52 8.07 -7.94
N TYR A 327 12.77 7.91 -8.33
CA TYR A 327 13.77 8.97 -8.35
C TYR A 327 13.87 9.62 -9.74
N SER A 328 14.41 10.83 -9.78
CA SER A 328 14.92 11.39 -11.04
C SER A 328 16.26 10.73 -11.41
N PRO A 329 16.69 10.78 -12.68
CA PRO A 329 18.00 10.28 -13.08
C PRO A 329 19.13 10.86 -12.24
N GLU A 330 19.11 12.18 -12.04
CA GLU A 330 20.12 12.92 -11.28
C GLU A 330 20.18 12.42 -9.84
N ARG A 331 19.02 12.31 -9.18
CA ARG A 331 18.97 11.88 -7.79
C ARG A 331 19.42 10.43 -7.63
N ALA A 332 19.05 9.55 -8.56
CA ALA A 332 19.44 8.15 -8.52
C ALA A 332 20.96 7.98 -8.71
N VAL A 333 21.55 8.68 -9.68
CA VAL A 333 22.99 8.67 -9.94
C VAL A 333 23.76 9.29 -8.78
N ASP A 334 23.33 10.44 -8.26
CA ASP A 334 23.99 11.10 -7.13
C ASP A 334 24.01 10.22 -5.87
N LEU A 335 22.92 9.48 -5.61
CA LEU A 335 22.88 8.52 -4.51
C LEU A 335 23.80 7.31 -4.75
N ALA A 336 23.92 6.84 -5.99
CA ALA A 336 24.79 5.72 -6.33
C ALA A 336 26.28 6.09 -6.21
N ILE A 337 26.68 7.28 -6.67
CA ILE A 337 28.04 7.81 -6.49
C ILE A 337 28.34 7.99 -4.98
N GLN A 338 27.42 8.59 -4.23
CA GLN A 338 27.60 8.80 -2.79
C GLN A 338 27.77 7.50 -2.00
N ARG A 339 27.18 6.40 -2.47
CA ARG A 339 27.30 5.05 -1.86
C ARG A 339 28.49 4.26 -2.39
N ALA A 340 29.30 4.85 -3.27
CA ALA A 340 30.38 4.18 -4.00
C ALA A 340 29.91 2.96 -4.82
N GLU A 341 28.62 2.91 -5.20
CA GLU A 341 28.10 1.93 -6.16
C GLU A 341 28.50 2.29 -7.60
N ILE A 342 28.81 3.56 -7.84
CA ILE A 342 29.48 4.10 -9.03
C ILE A 342 30.71 4.84 -8.53
N SER A 343 31.91 4.45 -8.99
CA SER A 343 33.14 5.11 -8.55
C SER A 343 33.27 6.52 -9.13
N SER A 344 33.58 7.50 -8.28
CA SER A 344 33.88 8.88 -8.69
C SER A 344 35.24 9.03 -9.38
N GLU A 345 36.08 7.99 -9.35
CA GLU A 345 37.37 7.94 -10.06
C GLU A 345 37.19 7.93 -11.58
N LEU A 346 36.02 7.50 -12.05
CA LEU A 346 35.67 7.47 -13.46
C LEU A 346 35.33 8.88 -13.97
N PRO A 347 36.13 9.47 -14.88
CA PRO A 347 35.94 10.84 -15.29
C PRO A 347 34.59 11.07 -15.97
N PHE A 348 33.86 12.11 -15.57
CA PHE A 348 32.54 12.46 -16.12
C PHE A 348 31.44 11.40 -15.95
N VAL A 349 31.64 10.36 -15.12
CA VAL A 349 30.68 9.26 -14.98
C VAL A 349 29.27 9.74 -14.64
N ARG A 350 29.13 10.80 -13.84
CA ARG A 350 27.82 11.37 -13.52
C ARG A 350 27.09 11.89 -14.76
N ARG A 351 27.80 12.63 -15.61
CA ARG A 351 27.28 13.23 -16.84
C ARG A 351 26.81 12.14 -17.79
N GLU A 352 27.69 11.17 -18.06
CA GLU A 352 27.39 10.08 -18.99
C GLU A 352 26.30 9.14 -18.46
N ALA A 353 26.29 8.88 -17.15
CA ALA A 353 25.22 8.13 -16.50
C ALA A 353 23.84 8.78 -16.73
N ILE A 354 23.71 10.08 -16.49
CA ILE A 354 22.44 10.81 -16.68
C ILE A 354 22.03 10.77 -18.16
N ASN A 355 22.96 11.03 -19.07
CA ASN A 355 22.69 10.99 -20.51
C ASN A 355 22.19 9.60 -20.95
N ALA A 356 22.87 8.52 -20.54
CA ALA A 356 22.51 7.16 -20.89
C ALA A 356 21.15 6.74 -20.30
N LEU A 357 20.84 7.15 -19.06
CA LEU A 357 19.57 6.83 -18.40
C LEU A 357 18.36 7.55 -19.02
N GLN A 358 18.57 8.68 -19.67
CA GLN A 358 17.50 9.47 -20.30
C GLN A 358 17.14 8.98 -21.71
N VAL A 359 17.88 8.04 -22.26
CA VAL A 359 17.53 7.38 -23.53
C VAL A 359 16.27 6.51 -23.34
N GLY A 360 15.36 6.58 -24.30
CA GLY A 360 14.14 5.77 -24.29
C GLY A 360 14.39 4.36 -24.81
N TYR A 361 14.30 3.36 -23.93
CA TYR A 361 14.46 1.95 -24.30
C TYR A 361 13.13 1.18 -24.32
N PRO A 362 12.90 0.28 -25.29
CA PRO A 362 11.68 -0.53 -25.38
C PRO A 362 11.53 -1.57 -24.26
N SER A 363 12.63 -2.07 -23.71
CA SER A 363 12.63 -3.12 -22.68
C SER A 363 13.76 -2.92 -21.66
N HIS A 364 13.66 -3.60 -20.51
CA HIS A 364 14.72 -3.61 -19.51
C HIS A 364 16.00 -4.28 -20.00
N GLU A 365 15.90 -5.27 -20.88
CA GLU A 365 17.06 -5.95 -21.45
C GLU A 365 17.82 -5.02 -22.41
N GLU A 366 17.11 -4.38 -23.33
CA GLU A 366 17.68 -3.39 -24.24
C GLU A 366 18.24 -2.17 -23.50
N ALA A 367 17.59 -1.75 -22.40
CA ALA A 367 18.13 -0.68 -21.56
C ALA A 367 19.47 -1.06 -20.92
N ARG A 368 19.59 -2.26 -20.34
CA ARG A 368 20.85 -2.72 -19.73
C ARG A 368 21.97 -2.78 -20.77
N ALA A 369 21.69 -3.36 -21.93
CA ALA A 369 22.65 -3.45 -23.02
C ALA A 369 23.04 -2.06 -23.54
N GLY A 370 22.05 -1.22 -23.90
CA GLY A 370 22.31 0.09 -24.48
C GLY A 370 22.98 1.08 -23.51
N ILE A 371 22.66 1.03 -22.22
CA ILE A 371 23.36 1.81 -21.19
C ILE A 371 24.81 1.33 -21.08
N ALA A 372 25.03 0.03 -21.01
CA ALA A 372 26.39 -0.53 -20.92
C ALA A 372 27.24 -0.16 -22.13
N ASP A 373 26.69 -0.32 -23.33
CA ASP A 373 27.37 0.01 -24.59
C ASP A 373 27.74 1.50 -24.64
N THR A 374 26.82 2.38 -24.25
CA THR A 374 27.05 3.84 -24.23
C THR A 374 28.21 4.21 -23.31
N ILE A 375 28.22 3.69 -22.08
CA ILE A 375 29.25 4.00 -21.08
C ILE A 375 30.60 3.39 -21.48
N VAL A 376 30.63 2.14 -21.94
CA VAL A 376 31.87 1.48 -22.37
C VAL A 376 32.45 2.13 -23.61
N ALA A 377 31.63 2.53 -24.58
CA ALA A 377 32.07 3.23 -25.78
C ALA A 377 32.74 4.57 -25.42
N PHE A 378 32.09 5.36 -24.55
CA PHE A 378 32.65 6.62 -24.07
C PHE A 378 34.07 6.46 -23.49
N TYR A 379 34.27 5.52 -22.55
CA TYR A 379 35.60 5.32 -21.98
C TYR A 379 36.60 4.75 -22.98
N ARG A 380 36.17 3.87 -23.89
CA ARG A 380 37.06 3.32 -24.92
C ARG A 380 37.56 4.41 -25.89
N GLU A 381 36.69 5.34 -26.25
CA GLU A 381 36.96 6.39 -27.24
C GLU A 381 37.69 7.59 -26.63
N ASP A 382 37.20 8.12 -25.49
CA ASP A 382 37.69 9.36 -24.91
C ASP A 382 38.77 9.14 -23.82
N PHE A 383 38.80 7.96 -23.18
CA PHE A 383 39.71 7.66 -22.06
C PHE A 383 40.28 6.21 -22.13
N PRO A 384 40.98 5.83 -23.21
CA PRO A 384 41.41 4.45 -23.44
C PRO A 384 42.27 3.87 -22.31
N GLU A 385 43.12 4.68 -21.67
CA GLU A 385 43.92 4.27 -20.51
C GLU A 385 43.03 3.93 -19.29
N ILE A 386 41.94 4.67 -19.06
CA ILE A 386 40.96 4.39 -18.01
C ILE A 386 40.14 3.15 -18.37
N ALA A 387 39.79 2.97 -19.65
CA ALA A 387 39.07 1.79 -20.12
C ALA A 387 39.83 0.50 -19.82
N GLU A 388 41.17 0.51 -19.91
CA GLU A 388 42.02 -0.63 -19.57
C GLU A 388 42.24 -0.74 -18.05
N SER A 389 42.64 0.35 -17.39
CA SER A 389 43.04 0.33 -15.97
C SER A 389 41.88 0.24 -14.97
N HIS A 390 40.68 0.70 -15.34
CA HIS A 390 39.49 0.74 -14.48
C HIS A 390 38.31 -0.05 -15.08
N ALA A 391 38.59 -1.07 -15.89
CA ALA A 391 37.57 -1.90 -16.55
C ALA A 391 36.51 -2.44 -15.56
N GLU A 392 36.94 -2.91 -14.39
CA GLU A 392 36.04 -3.40 -13.33
C GLU A 392 35.12 -2.32 -12.78
N LEU A 393 35.61 -1.08 -12.63
CA LEU A 393 34.78 0.04 -12.15
C LEU A 393 33.76 0.46 -13.21
N ILE A 394 34.15 0.43 -14.49
CA ILE A 394 33.25 0.69 -15.60
C ILE A 394 32.14 -0.37 -15.62
N GLU A 395 32.49 -1.66 -15.53
CA GLU A 395 31.52 -2.75 -15.46
C GLU A 395 30.57 -2.61 -14.25
N ALA A 396 31.10 -2.32 -13.06
CA ALA A 396 30.28 -2.06 -11.88
C ALA A 396 29.32 -0.88 -12.08
N ALA A 397 29.79 0.20 -12.73
CA ALA A 397 28.96 1.36 -13.04
C ALA A 397 27.83 1.00 -14.02
N THR A 398 28.10 0.25 -15.09
CA THR A 398 27.05 -0.15 -16.05
C THR A 398 25.98 -1.05 -15.42
N LEU A 399 26.39 -2.00 -14.56
CA LEU A 399 25.46 -2.84 -13.80
C LEU A 399 24.57 -2.02 -12.85
N THR A 400 25.17 -1.06 -12.14
CA THR A 400 24.43 -0.15 -11.25
C THR A 400 23.45 0.73 -12.04
N LEU A 401 23.86 1.27 -13.18
CA LEU A 401 22.99 2.09 -14.04
C LEU A 401 21.83 1.27 -14.62
N GLY A 402 22.10 0.03 -15.05
CA GLY A 402 21.06 -0.91 -15.46
C GLY A 402 20.03 -1.14 -14.36
N ARG A 403 20.46 -1.35 -13.11
CA ARG A 403 19.55 -1.48 -11.96
C ARG A 403 18.79 -0.19 -11.66
N ILE A 404 19.43 0.98 -11.75
CA ILE A 404 18.77 2.28 -11.59
C ILE A 404 17.63 2.42 -12.62
N TYR A 405 17.89 2.09 -13.88
CA TYR A 405 16.86 2.12 -14.91
C TYR A 405 15.71 1.17 -14.59
N THR A 406 16.00 -0.11 -14.31
CA THR A 406 14.96 -1.13 -14.10
C THR A 406 14.17 -1.00 -12.79
N THR A 407 14.59 -0.08 -11.90
CA THR A 407 13.84 0.25 -10.67
C THR A 407 12.98 1.50 -10.80
N ASN A 408 13.16 2.29 -11.87
CA ASN A 408 12.45 3.57 -12.05
C ASN A 408 11.64 3.65 -13.35
N VAL A 409 12.03 2.89 -14.38
CA VAL A 409 11.43 2.95 -15.72
C VAL A 409 10.87 1.58 -16.08
N PHE A 410 9.59 1.53 -16.48
CA PHE A 410 8.87 0.32 -16.85
C PHE A 410 8.13 0.56 -18.18
N PRO A 411 8.79 0.31 -19.32
CA PRO A 411 8.23 0.58 -20.65
C PRO A 411 6.86 -0.07 -20.89
N PRO A 412 6.59 -1.34 -20.50
CA PRO A 412 5.28 -1.97 -20.71
C PRO A 412 4.12 -1.25 -20.00
N MET A 413 4.42 -0.50 -18.94
CA MET A 413 3.46 0.27 -18.14
C MET A 413 3.52 1.77 -18.42
N HIS A 414 4.31 2.21 -19.42
CA HIS A 414 4.56 3.61 -19.74
C HIS A 414 5.02 4.44 -18.52
N VAL A 415 5.73 3.80 -17.59
CA VAL A 415 6.36 4.51 -16.46
C VAL A 415 7.77 4.90 -16.88
N THR A 416 8.02 6.20 -16.95
CA THR A 416 9.33 6.82 -17.21
C THR A 416 9.67 7.87 -16.15
N TRP A 417 10.84 8.48 -16.24
CA TRP A 417 11.29 9.56 -15.36
C TRP A 417 10.22 10.67 -15.23
N GLY A 418 9.87 11.02 -14.00
CA GLY A 418 8.88 12.06 -13.73
C GLY A 418 7.41 11.68 -13.98
N THR A 419 7.11 10.43 -14.36
CA THR A 419 5.72 9.97 -14.55
C THR A 419 4.86 10.17 -13.32
N TYR A 420 5.45 9.98 -12.15
CA TYR A 420 4.77 10.07 -10.87
C TYR A 420 5.37 11.17 -10.01
N PRO A 421 4.63 12.27 -9.75
CA PRO A 421 5.13 13.36 -8.93
C PRO A 421 5.29 12.92 -7.48
N ASN A 422 6.28 13.49 -6.80
CA ASN A 422 6.47 13.34 -5.35
C ASN A 422 6.22 14.70 -4.69
N HIS A 423 5.37 14.72 -3.67
CA HIS A 423 4.98 15.96 -3.00
C HIS A 423 5.89 16.33 -1.81
N ILE A 424 6.87 15.49 -1.48
CA ILE A 424 7.82 15.78 -0.43
C ILE A 424 8.79 16.88 -0.92
N GLY A 425 8.69 18.06 -0.32
CA GLY A 425 9.53 19.22 -0.64
C GLY A 425 9.03 19.99 -1.86
N HIS A 426 9.98 20.58 -2.60
CA HIS A 426 9.72 21.35 -3.83
C HIS A 426 10.74 21.05 -4.95
N PRO A 427 11.07 19.77 -5.24
CA PRO A 427 12.18 19.42 -6.15
C PRO A 427 12.01 19.92 -7.60
N ASN A 428 10.79 20.23 -8.05
CA ASN A 428 10.52 20.64 -9.45
C ASN A 428 9.93 22.05 -9.60
N PHE A 429 10.05 22.94 -8.59
CA PHE A 429 9.50 24.31 -8.52
C PHE A 429 7.97 24.47 -8.73
N MET A 430 7.28 23.51 -9.34
CA MET A 430 5.84 23.55 -9.68
C MET A 430 5.00 22.50 -8.93
N GLY A 431 5.60 21.65 -8.10
CA GLY A 431 4.92 20.57 -7.36
C GLY A 431 5.38 20.45 -5.91
N GLY A 432 4.55 19.80 -5.08
CA GLY A 432 4.76 19.65 -3.63
C GLY A 432 4.14 20.79 -2.81
N CYS A 433 4.88 21.37 -1.85
CA CYS A 433 4.37 22.40 -0.94
C CYS A 433 3.84 23.65 -1.68
N PHE A 434 4.44 24.01 -2.82
CA PHE A 434 4.05 25.16 -3.61
C PHE A 434 2.68 25.04 -4.28
N ARG A 435 2.05 23.86 -4.25
CA ARG A 435 0.63 23.73 -4.64
C ARG A 435 -0.28 24.64 -3.82
N CYS A 436 0.01 24.80 -2.52
CA CYS A 436 -0.69 25.75 -1.64
C CYS A 436 0.12 27.04 -1.41
N HIS A 437 1.44 26.92 -1.33
CA HIS A 437 2.35 28.04 -1.04
C HIS A 437 2.88 28.68 -2.33
N SER A 438 2.03 28.98 -3.31
CA SER A 438 2.44 29.57 -4.61
C SER A 438 2.41 31.09 -4.64
N GLY A 439 1.84 31.74 -3.61
CA GLY A 439 1.53 33.17 -3.64
C GLY A 439 0.32 33.53 -4.52
N LYS A 440 -0.29 32.55 -5.21
CA LYS A 440 -1.50 32.74 -6.03
C LYS A 440 -2.80 32.67 -5.21
N LEU A 441 -2.80 31.86 -4.15
CA LEU A 441 -3.93 31.70 -3.23
C LEU A 441 -4.00 32.88 -2.27
N ARG A 442 -5.11 33.65 -2.33
CA ARG A 442 -5.28 34.91 -1.61
C ARG A 442 -6.63 34.98 -0.90
N THR A 443 -6.64 35.61 0.27
CA THR A 443 -7.87 36.04 0.95
C THR A 443 -8.52 37.22 0.23
N GLU A 444 -9.77 37.54 0.58
CA GLU A 444 -10.47 38.73 0.08
C GLU A 444 -9.72 40.04 0.36
N SER A 445 -9.00 40.12 1.48
CA SER A 445 -8.16 41.27 1.84
C SER A 445 -6.78 41.25 1.16
N GLY A 446 -6.52 40.30 0.27
CA GLY A 446 -5.26 40.18 -0.48
C GLY A 446 -4.12 39.43 0.22
N ALA A 447 -4.29 38.98 1.46
CA ALA A 447 -3.26 38.21 2.17
C ALA A 447 -3.05 36.84 1.51
N THR A 448 -1.79 36.46 1.27
CA THR A 448 -1.38 35.19 0.68
C THR A 448 -1.01 34.15 1.74
N ILE A 449 -0.98 32.88 1.34
CA ILE A 449 -0.28 31.83 2.10
C ILE A 449 1.23 32.09 1.99
N SER A 450 1.92 32.18 3.14
CA SER A 450 3.36 32.53 3.21
C SER A 450 4.24 31.60 2.38
N GLN A 451 5.23 32.16 1.68
CA GLN A 451 6.28 31.40 0.98
C GLN A 451 7.64 31.46 1.69
N ASP A 452 7.67 31.93 2.94
CA ASP A 452 8.91 32.00 3.70
C ASP A 452 9.47 30.60 3.95
N CYS A 453 10.62 30.31 3.32
CA CYS A 453 11.35 29.05 3.45
C CYS A 453 11.62 28.69 4.93
N ASN A 454 11.88 29.70 5.76
CA ASN A 454 12.20 29.52 7.19
C ASN A 454 11.02 28.97 8.00
N THR A 455 9.81 28.97 7.45
CA THR A 455 8.65 28.29 8.06
C THR A 455 8.86 26.77 8.11
N CYS A 456 9.52 26.22 7.08
CA CYS A 456 9.64 24.78 6.86
C CYS A 456 11.04 24.25 7.15
N HIS A 457 12.09 24.98 6.74
CA HIS A 457 13.47 24.59 6.97
C HIS A 457 14.40 25.78 7.02
N LEU A 458 15.55 25.61 7.66
CA LEU A 458 16.68 26.54 7.51
C LEU A 458 17.70 25.92 6.55
N VAL A 459 18.19 26.70 5.61
CA VAL A 459 19.31 26.30 4.75
C VAL A 459 20.59 26.66 5.48
N VAL A 460 21.39 25.66 5.84
CA VAL A 460 22.66 25.85 6.55
C VAL A 460 23.86 25.75 5.61
N ALA A 461 23.71 24.96 4.56
CA ALA A 461 24.65 24.91 3.44
C ALA A 461 23.89 24.65 2.14
N TRP A 462 24.34 25.23 1.04
CA TRP A 462 23.70 25.06 -0.26
C TRP A 462 24.74 24.78 -1.35
N ASN A 463 24.75 23.54 -1.85
CA ASN A 463 25.66 23.08 -2.90
C ASN A 463 27.13 23.42 -2.60
N GLU A 464 27.60 23.07 -1.40
CA GLU A 464 28.97 23.29 -0.95
C GLU A 464 29.77 21.98 -0.97
N GLU A 465 31.06 22.03 -1.31
CA GLU A 465 31.92 20.84 -1.40
C GLU A 465 32.31 20.28 -0.02
N SER A 466 32.57 21.16 0.95
CA SER A 466 32.94 20.79 2.32
C SER A 466 32.27 21.71 3.34
N PRO A 467 30.94 21.64 3.48
CA PRO A 467 30.24 22.52 4.41
C PRO A 467 30.61 22.19 5.86
N GLU A 468 31.00 23.21 6.64
CA GLU A 468 31.47 23.05 8.02
C GLU A 468 30.47 22.30 8.92
N ILE A 469 29.17 22.45 8.66
CA ILE A 469 28.12 21.78 9.42
C ILE A 469 28.22 20.25 9.34
N LEU A 470 28.75 19.68 8.25
CA LEU A 470 28.91 18.22 8.14
C LEU A 470 29.94 17.68 9.12
N LYS A 471 31.02 18.42 9.36
CA LYS A 471 32.03 18.06 10.37
C LYS A 471 31.44 18.00 11.79
N THR A 472 30.32 18.68 12.02
CA THR A 472 29.61 18.67 13.31
C THR A 472 28.53 17.58 13.37
N LEU A 473 27.81 17.34 12.27
CA LEU A 473 26.71 16.38 12.22
C LEU A 473 27.17 14.91 12.09
N GLN A 474 28.33 14.69 11.50
CA GLN A 474 28.97 13.38 11.33
C GLN A 474 30.43 13.47 11.81
N PRO A 475 30.64 13.60 13.14
CA PRO A 475 31.97 13.80 13.71
C PRO A 475 32.89 12.59 13.53
#